data_AF-A0A519W748-F1
#
_entry.id   AF-A0A519W748-F1
#
_cell.length_a   1.000
_cell.length_b   1.000
_cell.length_c   1.000
_cell.angle_alpha   90.00
_cell.angle_beta   90.00
_cell.angle_gamma   90.00
#
_symmetry.space_group_name_H-M   'P 1'
#
loop_
_entity.id
_entity.type
_entity.pdbx_description
1 polymer ?
#
loop_
_entity_poly.entity_id
_entity_poly.type
_entity_poly.pdbx_seq_one_letter_code
_entity_poly.pdbx_strand_id
1 'polypeptide(L)' 'GEQDDKIIAVAAHDMSVNYINDLDELPPHQMKEIVRFFQDYKALEEKNVTIEHLLGVRYAHKVIKESIELYNTTFRELA' A
#
# COMPACT_ATOMS: atom_id res chain seq x y z
N GLY A 1 -2.74 11.94 13.23
CA GLY A 1 -2.84 11.98 11.77
C GLY A 1 -4.03 11.16 11.34
N GLU A 2 -4.46 11.28 10.09
CA GLU A 2 -5.39 10.31 9.48
C GLU A 2 -4.61 9.08 9.03
N GLN A 3 -5.21 7.90 9.20
CA GLN A 3 -4.64 6.65 8.70
C GLN A 3 -4.76 6.62 7.17
N ASP A 4 -3.63 6.43 6.48
CA ASP A 4 -3.52 6.53 5.02
C ASP A 4 -2.74 5.33 4.45
N ASP A 5 -3.26 4.13 4.71
CA ASP A 5 -2.66 2.87 4.31
C ASP A 5 -2.46 2.79 2.78
N LYS A 6 -1.32 2.25 2.35
CA LYS A 6 -0.94 2.12 0.94
C LYS A 6 -0.77 0.65 0.59
N ILE A 7 -1.35 0.21 -0.53
CA ILE A 7 -1.10 -1.12 -1.10
C ILE A 7 0.13 -1.03 -2.02
N ILE A 8 1.09 -1.93 -1.82
CA ILE A 8 2.19 -2.18 -2.75
C ILE A 8 1.82 -3.43 -3.56
N ALA A 9 1.90 -3.34 -4.89
CA ALA A 9 1.54 -4.42 -5.80
C ALA A 9 2.52 -4.49 -6.98
N VAL A 10 2.54 -5.65 -7.64
CA VAL A 10 3.31 -5.89 -8.88
C VAL A 10 2.35 -6.16 -10.04
N ALA A 11 2.84 -5.94 -11.26
CA ALA A 11 2.07 -6.24 -12.46
C ALA A 11 2.06 -7.75 -12.74
N ALA A 12 0.88 -8.37 -12.74
CA ALA A 12 0.72 -9.83 -12.86
C ALA A 12 1.27 -10.44 -14.16
N HIS A 13 1.40 -9.64 -15.22
CA HIS A 13 1.86 -10.10 -16.55
C HIS A 13 3.21 -9.50 -16.95
N ASP A 14 3.90 -8.81 -16.04
CA ASP A 14 5.25 -8.33 -16.27
C ASP A 14 6.25 -9.36 -15.75
N MET A 15 6.96 -10.03 -16.67
CA MET A 15 7.95 -11.06 -16.32
C MET A 15 9.07 -10.57 -15.41
N SER A 16 9.32 -9.26 -15.33
CA SER A 16 10.36 -8.69 -14.48
C SER A 16 9.99 -8.68 -12.99
N VAL A 17 8.70 -8.79 -12.66
CA VAL A 17 8.18 -8.64 -11.28
C VAL A 17 7.08 -9.63 -10.89
N ASN A 18 6.48 -10.36 -11.83
CA ASN A 18 5.33 -11.24 -11.56
C ASN A 18 5.63 -12.47 -10.67
N TYR A 19 6.90 -12.71 -10.33
CA TYR A 19 7.31 -13.75 -9.40
C TYR A 19 7.34 -13.27 -7.94
N ILE A 20 7.12 -11.99 -7.68
CA ILE A 20 7.15 -11.37 -6.34
C ILE A 20 5.74 -11.44 -5.74
N ASN A 21 5.60 -12.17 -4.64
CA ASN A 21 4.33 -12.49 -3.98
C ASN A 21 4.18 -11.83 -2.60
N ASP A 22 5.29 -11.41 -1.98
CA ASP A 22 5.26 -10.71 -0.69
C ASP A 22 6.43 -9.70 -0.58
N LEU A 23 6.38 -8.84 0.45
CA LEU A 23 7.31 -7.72 0.60
C LEU A 23 8.77 -8.15 0.84
N ASP A 24 9.00 -9.34 1.39
CA ASP A 24 10.33 -9.89 1.66
C ASP A 24 11.02 -10.41 0.39
N GLU A 25 10.28 -10.63 -0.69
CA GLU A 25 10.81 -10.99 -2.01
C GLU A 25 11.26 -9.75 -2.82
N LEU A 26 10.95 -8.53 -2.34
CA LEU A 26 11.44 -7.30 -2.96
C LEU A 26 12.96 -7.13 -2.72
N PRO A 27 13.69 -6.60 -3.71
CA PRO A 27 15.07 -6.15 -3.51
C PRO A 27 15.20 -5.26 -2.26
N PRO A 28 16.21 -5.50 -1.39
CA PRO A 28 16.29 -4.89 -0.06
C PRO A 28 16.42 -3.35 -0.08
N HIS A 29 16.86 -2.77 -1.20
CA HIS A 29 16.94 -1.33 -1.38
C HIS A 29 15.63 -0.70 -1.86
N GLN A 30 14.81 -1.44 -2.60
CA GLN A 30 13.58 -0.93 -3.18
C GLN A 30 12.57 -0.52 -2.10
N MET A 31 12.43 -1.35 -1.04
CA MET A 31 11.58 -1.00 0.09
C MET A 31 12.08 0.26 0.83
N LYS A 32 13.40 0.45 0.96
CA LYS A 32 13.98 1.65 1.58
C LYS A 32 13.66 2.90 0.77
N GLU A 33 13.74 2.82 -0.55
CA GLU A 33 13.39 3.93 -1.45
C GLU A 33 11.91 4.30 -1.34
N ILE A 34 11.01 3.30 -1.33
CA ILE A 34 9.57 3.52 -1.18
C ILE A 34 9.26 4.20 0.17
N VAL A 35 9.81 3.68 1.27
CA VAL A 35 9.65 4.26 2.61
C VAL A 35 10.15 5.70 2.64
N ARG A 36 11.34 5.95 2.07
CA ARG A 36 11.92 7.30 2.05
C ARG A 36 11.09 8.27 1.23
N PHE A 37 10.59 7.85 0.08
CA PHE A 37 9.71 8.66 -0.76
C PHE A 37 8.48 9.14 0.01
N PHE A 38 7.77 8.22 0.70
CA PHE A 38 6.56 8.59 1.44
C PHE A 38 6.83 9.43 2.70
N GLN A 39 8.02 9.34 3.30
CA GLN A 39 8.40 10.24 4.39
C GLN A 39 8.66 11.67 3.89
N ASP A 40 9.26 11.80 2.71
CA ASP A 40 9.75 13.09 2.21
C ASP A 40 8.73 13.84 1.33
N TYR A 41 7.80 13.15 0.65
CA TYR A 41 7.02 13.77 -0.43
C TYR A 41 6.12 14.94 0.00
N LYS A 42 5.76 15.02 1.30
CA LYS A 42 4.94 16.10 1.88
C LYS A 42 5.74 17.10 2.70
N ALA A 43 7.07 17.02 2.72
CA ALA A 43 7.91 17.90 3.53
C ALA A 43 7.73 19.38 3.20
N LEU A 44 7.52 19.72 1.91
CA LEU A 44 7.26 21.10 1.46
C LEU A 44 5.87 21.63 1.85
N GLU A 45 4.95 20.75 2.25
CA GLU A 45 3.64 21.13 2.80
C GLU A 45 3.68 21.33 4.32
N GLU A 46 4.87 21.32 4.94
CA GLU A 46 5.07 21.34 6.40
C GLU A 46 4.34 20.19 7.12
N LYS A 47 4.03 19.11 6.40
CA LYS A 47 3.40 17.90 6.96
C LYS A 47 4.46 16.85 7.23
N ASN A 48 4.33 16.19 8.38
CA ASN A 48 5.17 15.05 8.73
C ASN A 48 4.43 13.75 8.44
N VAL A 49 5.05 12.84 7.69
CA VAL A 49 4.53 11.50 7.41
C VAL A 49 5.39 10.49 8.13
N THR A 50 4.76 9.68 9.00
CA THR A 50 5.43 8.58 9.71
C THR A 50 4.94 7.25 9.14
N ILE A 51 5.86 6.32 8.91
CA ILE A 51 5.54 4.95 8.50
C ILE A 51 5.68 4.07 9.74
N GLU A 52 4.56 3.55 10.22
CA GLU A 52 4.52 2.77 11.47
C GLU A 52 4.73 1.27 11.21
N HIS A 53 4.09 0.72 10.18
CA HIS A 53 4.09 -0.71 9.91
C HIS A 53 4.23 -1.03 8.42
N LEU A 54 5.10 -1.98 8.10
CA LEU A 54 5.14 -2.67 6.80
C LEU A 54 4.47 -4.03 6.98
N LEU A 55 3.34 -4.23 6.32
CA LEU A 55 2.50 -5.41 6.48
C LEU A 55 2.43 -6.19 5.17
N GLY A 56 2.67 -7.50 5.24
CA GLY A 56 2.73 -8.37 4.07
C GLY A 56 1.38 -8.66 3.41
N VAL A 57 1.41 -9.50 2.38
CA VAL A 57 0.30 -9.74 1.44
C VAL A 57 -1.03 -10.11 2.11
N ARG A 58 -1.00 -10.86 3.23
CA ARG A 58 -2.23 -11.26 3.95
C ARG A 58 -3.01 -10.05 4.46
N TYR A 59 -2.31 -9.05 5.00
CA TYR A 59 -2.96 -7.83 5.50
C TYR A 59 -3.43 -6.95 4.34
N ALA A 60 -2.62 -6.85 3.27
CA ALA A 60 -3.01 -6.14 2.06
C ALA A 60 -4.34 -6.67 1.48
N HIS A 61 -4.48 -7.99 1.34
CA HIS A 61 -5.74 -8.61 0.88
C HIS A 61 -6.93 -8.34 1.82
N LYS A 62 -6.70 -8.34 3.13
CA LYS A 62 -7.73 -7.99 4.11
C LYS A 62 -8.23 -6.56 3.88
N VAL A 63 -7.33 -5.59 3.81
CA VAL A 63 -7.65 -4.16 3.59
C VAL A 63 -8.38 -3.94 2.27
N ILE A 64 -7.95 -4.61 1.19
CA ILE A 64 -8.62 -4.54 -0.12
C ILE A 64 -10.06 -5.04 0.00
N LYS A 65 -10.28 -6.20 0.65
CA LYS A 65 -11.61 -6.78 0.82
C LYS A 65 -12.53 -5.86 1.63
N GLU A 66 -12.03 -5.33 2.75
CA GLU A 66 -12.77 -4.39 3.62
C GLU A 66 -13.11 -3.09 2.85
N SER A 67 -12.20 -2.60 2.02
CA SER A 67 -12.43 -1.40 1.20
C SER A 67 -13.50 -1.62 0.13
N ILE A 68 -13.52 -2.80 -0.51
CA ILE A 68 -14.55 -3.19 -1.48
C ILE A 68 -15.92 -3.31 -0.80
N GLU A 69 -15.97 -3.94 0.37
CA GLU A 69 -17.20 -4.09 1.15
C GLU A 69 -17.76 -2.71 1.56
N LEU A 70 -16.91 -1.85 2.11
CA LEU A 70 -17.27 -0.48 2.48
C LEU A 70 -17.81 0.31 1.27
N TYR A 71 -17.19 0.20 0.11
CA TYR A 71 -17.68 0.85 -1.10
C TYR A 71 -19.08 0.35 -1.48
N ASN A 72 -19.30 -0.98 -1.45
CA ASN A 72 -20.60 -1.57 -1.79
C ASN A 72 -21.70 -1.11 -0.82
N THR A 73 -21.45 -1.16 0.49
CA THR A 73 -22.44 -0.76 1.50
C THR A 73 -22.72 0.74 1.49
N THR A 74 -21.72 1.55 1.14
CA THR A 74 -21.84 3.02 1.14
C THR A 74 -22.48 3.56 -0.14
N PHE A 75 -22.24 2.93 -1.29
CA PHE A 75 -22.63 3.51 -2.58
C PHE A 75 -23.50 2.62 -3.47
N ARG A 76 -23.49 1.30 -3.27
CA ARG A 76 -24.26 0.36 -4.12
C ARG A 76 -25.55 -0.12 -3.49
N GLU A 77 -25.59 -0.35 -2.18
CA GLU A 77 -26.81 -0.80 -1.50
C GLU A 77 -27.77 0.35 -1.16
N LEU A 78 -27.31 1.60 -1.25
CA LEU A 78 -28.13 2.81 -1.13
C LEU A 78 -28.73 3.27 -2.48
N ALA A 79 -28.49 2.54 -3.57
CA ALA A 79 -29.03 2.79 -4.91
C ALA A 79 -30.12 1.77 -5.27
#